data_AF-A0A843I7Q8-F1
#
_entry.id   AF-A0A843I7Q8-F1
#
_cell.length_a   1.000
_cell.length_b   1.000
_cell.length_c   1.000
_cell.angle_alpha   90.00
_cell.angle_beta   90.00
_cell.angle_gamma   90.00
#
_symmetry.space_group_name_H-M   'P 1'
#
loop_
_entity.id
_entity.type
_entity.pdbx_description
1 polymer ?
#
loop_
_entity_poly.entity_id
_entity_poly.type
_entity_poly.pdbx_seq_one_letter_code
_entity_poly.pdbx_strand_id
1 'polypeptide(L)'
;MGEGARSGSIAAELEEERRRNLRHNLEVMRFYARLASSGDPAYWRSYVEFINEAYRAIWKSLEDPKVREAYLALLRRRRPREPELAQRRD
;
A
#
# COMPACT_ATOMS: atom_id res chain seq x y z
N MET A 1 -11.44 -20.77 -28.87
CA MET A 1 -10.72 -21.25 -27.66
C MET A 1 -9.47 -20.40 -27.44
N GLY A 2 -9.56 -19.18 -26.88
CA GLY A 2 -8.38 -18.29 -26.82
C GLY A 2 -8.38 -17.18 -25.77
N GLU A 3 -9.50 -16.90 -25.10
CA GLU A 3 -9.60 -15.80 -24.13
C GLU A 3 -9.29 -16.23 -22.68
N GLY A 4 -9.61 -17.47 -22.30
CA GLY A 4 -9.34 -17.99 -20.94
C GLY A 4 -7.86 -18.17 -20.62
N ALA A 5 -7.02 -18.48 -21.62
CA ALA A 5 -5.57 -18.66 -21.44
C ALA A 5 -4.84 -17.32 -21.24
N ARG A 6 -5.28 -16.24 -21.91
CA ARG A 6 -4.70 -14.89 -21.74
C ARG A 6 -5.06 -14.26 -20.39
N SER A 7 -6.29 -14.48 -19.91
CA SER A 7 -6.74 -13.99 -18.61
C SER A 7 -5.98 -14.65 -17.44
N GLY A 8 -5.62 -15.93 -17.56
CA GLY A 8 -4.77 -16.64 -16.61
C GLY A 8 -3.32 -16.11 -16.56
N SER A 9 -2.78 -15.65 -17.69
CA SER A 9 -1.42 -15.04 -17.76
C SER A 9 -1.37 -13.71 -17.02
N ILE A 10 -2.34 -12.82 -17.27
CA ILE A 10 -2.38 -11.49 -16.64
C ILE A 10 -2.58 -11.61 -15.12
N ALA A 11 -3.45 -12.51 -14.67
CA ALA A 11 -3.65 -12.72 -13.24
C ALA A 11 -2.39 -13.27 -12.54
N ALA A 12 -1.66 -14.16 -13.20
CA ALA A 12 -0.39 -14.69 -12.68
C ALA A 12 0.70 -13.62 -12.62
N GLU A 13 0.82 -12.79 -13.66
CA GLU A 13 1.75 -11.66 -13.72
C GLU A 13 1.47 -10.64 -12.60
N LEU A 14 0.20 -10.31 -12.37
CA LEU A 14 -0.21 -9.40 -11.29
C LEU A 14 0.09 -9.99 -9.89
N GLU A 15 -0.12 -11.28 -9.70
CA GLU A 15 0.20 -11.95 -8.42
C GLU A 15 1.71 -12.04 -8.18
N GLU A 16 2.50 -12.28 -9.23
CA GLU A 16 3.96 -12.24 -9.14
C GLU A 16 4.47 -10.84 -8.81
N GLU A 17 3.93 -9.81 -9.47
CA GLU A 17 4.26 -8.42 -9.18
C GLU A 17 3.88 -8.02 -7.75
N ARG A 18 2.69 -8.42 -7.29
CA ARG A 18 2.27 -8.26 -5.90
C ARG A 18 3.26 -8.90 -4.93
N ARG A 19 3.73 -10.12 -5.18
CA ARG A 19 4.73 -10.80 -4.32
C ARG A 19 6.08 -10.08 -4.33
N ARG A 20 6.53 -9.61 -5.49
CA ARG A 20 7.77 -8.80 -5.59
C ARG A 20 7.65 -7.54 -4.75
N ASN A 21 6.54 -6.80 -4.89
CA ASN A 21 6.30 -5.58 -4.13
C ASN A 21 6.22 -5.83 -2.62
N LEU A 22 5.56 -6.91 -2.20
CA LEU A 22 5.51 -7.29 -0.77
C LEU A 22 6.89 -7.63 -0.21
N ARG A 23 7.71 -8.39 -0.95
CA ARG A 23 9.09 -8.70 -0.52
C ARG A 23 9.93 -7.43 -0.36
N HIS A 24 9.89 -6.57 -1.37
CA HIS A 24 10.61 -5.30 -1.33
C HIS A 24 10.18 -4.42 -0.14
N ASN A 25 8.86 -4.30 0.09
CA ASN A 25 8.34 -3.54 1.23
C ASN A 25 8.83 -4.11 2.57
N LEU A 26 8.88 -5.44 2.72
CA LEU A 26 9.41 -6.07 3.93
C LEU A 26 10.91 -5.80 4.12
N GLU A 27 11.69 -5.78 3.04
CA GLU A 27 13.12 -5.46 3.09
C GLU A 27 13.35 -4.01 3.53
N VAL A 28 12.59 -3.07 2.98
CA VAL A 28 12.63 -1.65 3.36
C VAL A 28 12.25 -1.47 4.83
N MET A 29 11.17 -2.12 5.29
CA MET A 29 10.78 -2.06 6.71
C MET A 29 11.85 -2.64 7.63
N ARG A 30 12.52 -3.73 7.23
CA ARG A 30 13.65 -4.30 7.99
C ARG A 30 14.87 -3.38 8.01
N PHE A 31 15.12 -2.63 6.94
CA PHE A 31 16.18 -1.63 6.91
C PHE A 31 15.92 -0.51 7.92
N TYR A 32 14.72 0.08 7.92
CA TYR A 32 14.36 1.13 8.87
C TYR A 32 14.30 0.65 10.31
N ALA A 33 13.82 -0.58 10.56
CA ALA A 33 13.86 -1.18 11.89
C ALA A 33 15.29 -1.29 12.44
N ARG A 34 16.26 -1.64 11.57
CA ARG A 34 17.68 -1.70 11.95
C ARG A 34 18.22 -0.32 12.32
N LEU A 35 17.98 0.69 11.48
CA LEU A 35 18.39 2.08 11.76
C LEU A 35 17.80 2.61 13.07
N ALA A 36 16.52 2.33 13.33
CA ALA A 36 15.87 2.68 14.58
C ALA A 36 16.53 2.00 15.79
N SER A 37 16.81 0.69 15.68
CA SER A 37 17.43 -0.09 16.76
C SER A 37 18.86 0.30 17.07
N SER A 38 19.61 0.81 16.09
CA SER A 38 20.98 1.30 16.28
C SER A 38 21.05 2.72 16.82
N GLY A 39 19.90 3.39 17.01
CA GLY A 39 19.85 4.79 17.42
C GLY A 39 20.44 5.74 16.39
N ASP A 40 20.34 5.40 15.10
CA ASP A 40 20.93 6.22 14.03
C ASP A 40 20.31 7.63 14.04
N PRO A 41 21.11 8.70 14.20
CA PRO A 41 20.58 10.07 14.28
C PRO A 41 19.93 10.54 12.97
N ALA A 42 20.24 9.91 11.84
CA ALA A 42 19.64 10.18 10.54
C ALA A 42 18.36 9.37 10.27
N TYR A 43 18.00 8.40 11.14
CA TYR A 43 16.82 7.55 10.99
C TYR A 43 15.56 8.35 10.64
N TRP A 44 15.23 9.35 11.47
CA TRP A 44 13.98 10.11 11.29
C TRP A 44 13.96 10.89 9.98
N ARG A 45 15.09 11.49 9.59
CA ARG A 45 15.18 12.22 8.32
C ARG A 45 14.96 11.28 7.14
N SER A 46 15.70 10.17 7.10
CA SER A 46 15.59 9.19 6.01
C SER A 46 14.20 8.55 5.94
N TYR A 47 13.59 8.23 7.09
CA TYR A 47 12.27 7.63 7.14
C TYR A 47 11.19 8.59 6.63
N VAL A 48 11.24 9.86 7.05
CA VAL A 48 10.29 10.89 6.58
C VAL A 48 10.45 11.14 5.09
N GLU A 49 11.69 11.19 4.58
CA GLU A 49 11.95 11.33 3.15
C GLU A 49 11.34 10.17 2.34
N PHE A 50 11.56 8.93 2.77
CA PHE A 50 10.98 7.75 2.13
C PHE A 50 9.45 7.78 2.10
N ILE A 51 8.81 8.11 3.24
CA ILE A 51 7.35 8.20 3.32
C ILE A 51 6.83 9.33 2.41
N ASN A 52 7.49 10.48 2.39
CA ASN A 52 7.11 11.59 1.52
C ASN A 52 7.24 11.22 0.03
N GLU A 53 8.28 10.49 -0.35
CA GLU A 53 8.45 10.01 -1.73
C GLU A 53 7.33 9.05 -2.12
N ALA A 54 6.99 8.11 -1.25
CA ALA A 54 5.87 7.20 -1.47
C ALA A 54 4.54 7.95 -1.65
N TYR A 55 4.25 8.94 -0.80
CA TYR A 55 3.04 9.75 -0.93
C TYR A 55 3.02 10.61 -2.19
N ARG A 56 4.17 11.19 -2.61
CA ARG A 56 4.27 11.92 -3.87
C ARG A 56 3.98 11.02 -5.07
N ALA A 57 4.49 9.79 -5.06
CA ALA A 57 4.22 8.82 -6.11
C ALA A 57 2.72 8.47 -6.16
N ILE A 58 2.10 8.18 -5.02
CA ILE A 58 0.66 7.93 -4.92
C ILE A 58 -0.13 9.14 -5.43
N TRP A 59 0.20 10.34 -4.98
CA TRP A 59 -0.48 11.57 -5.38
C TRP A 59 -0.43 11.78 -6.90
N LYS A 60 0.74 11.59 -7.51
CA LYS A 60 0.91 11.65 -8.96
C LYS A 60 0.06 10.61 -9.68
N SER A 61 -0.03 9.38 -9.15
CA SER A 61 -0.90 8.34 -9.72
C SER A 61 -2.39 8.69 -9.63
N LEU A 62 -2.81 9.47 -8.64
CA LEU A 62 -4.20 9.93 -8.49
C LEU A 62 -4.60 11.03 -9.48
N GLU A 63 -3.67 11.56 -10.27
CA GLU A 63 -3.99 12.44 -11.41
C GLU A 63 -4.75 11.68 -12.51
N ASP A 64 -4.52 10.36 -12.64
CA ASP A 64 -5.30 9.49 -13.52
C ASP A 64 -6.71 9.26 -12.92
N PRO A 65 -7.79 9.66 -13.62
CA PRO A 65 -9.15 9.47 -13.15
C PRO A 65 -9.51 8.02 -12.80
N LYS A 66 -9.00 7.03 -13.55
CA LYS A 66 -9.27 5.60 -13.32
C LYS A 66 -8.63 5.12 -12.02
N VAL A 67 -7.39 5.55 -11.78
CA VAL A 67 -6.66 5.21 -10.54
C VAL A 67 -7.33 5.88 -9.35
N ARG A 68 -7.72 7.15 -9.49
CA ARG A 68 -8.45 7.89 -8.46
C ARG A 68 -9.77 7.23 -8.08
N GLU A 69 -10.57 6.83 -9.07
CA GLU A 69 -11.84 6.14 -8.83
C GLU A 69 -11.65 4.80 -8.12
N ALA A 70 -10.67 4.00 -8.56
CA ALA A 70 -10.33 2.73 -7.91
C ALA A 70 -9.87 2.93 -6.46
N TYR A 71 -9.05 3.94 -6.20
CA TYR A 71 -8.59 4.30 -4.86
C TYR A 71 -9.75 4.75 -3.95
N LEU A 72 -10.64 5.62 -4.44
CA LEU A 72 -11.83 6.05 -3.69
C LEU A 72 -12.78 4.87 -3.40
N ALA A 73 -12.96 3.95 -4.36
CA ALA A 73 -13.75 2.75 -4.14
C ALA A 73 -13.15 1.86 -3.04
N LEU A 74 -11.82 1.72 -3.00
CA LEU A 74 -11.11 0.99 -1.95
C LEU A 74 -11.27 1.65 -0.57
N LEU A 75 -11.17 2.98 -0.49
CA LEU A 75 -11.41 3.72 0.75
C LEU A 75 -12.85 3.56 1.26
N ARG A 76 -13.85 3.61 0.36
CA ARG A 76 -15.26 3.37 0.71
C ARG A 76 -15.50 1.96 1.26
N ARG A 77 -14.82 0.94 0.70
CA ARG A 77 -14.87 -0.45 1.19
C ARG A 77 -14.16 -0.64 2.54
N ARG A 78 -13.13 0.17 2.80
CA ARG A 78 -12.37 0.17 4.06
C ARG A 78 -12.96 1.08 5.13
N ARG A 79 -14.07 1.78 4.85
CA ARG A 79 -14.80 2.48 5.91
C ARG A 79 -15.09 1.44 6.99
N PRO A 80 -14.65 1.65 8.24
CA PRO A 80 -15.06 0.77 9.32
C PRO A 80 -16.58 0.71 9.25
N ARG A 81 -17.16 -0.50 9.17
CA ARG A 81 -18.49 -0.66 9.75
C ARG A 81 -18.27 -0.20 11.19
N GLU A 82 -18.84 0.94 11.57
CA GLU A 82 -18.81 1.37 12.96
C GLU A 82 -19.12 0.14 13.81
N PRO A 83 -18.22 -0.31 14.71
CA PRO A 83 -18.66 -1.24 15.71
C PRO A 83 -19.73 -0.49 16.49
N GLU A 84 -20.80 -1.20 16.83
CA GLU A 84 -21.94 -0.78 17.64
C GLU A 84 -21.52 -0.33 19.06
N LEU A 85 -20.61 0.64 19.17
CA LEU A 85 -20.09 1.20 20.42
C LEU A 85 -20.95 2.37 20.91
N ALA A 86 -22.00 2.74 20.15
CA ALA A 86 -23.01 3.70 20.60
C ALA A 86 -24.13 3.09 21.46
N GLN A 87 -24.20 1.76 21.63
CA GLN A 87 -25.31 1.09 22.35
C GLN A 87 -24.94 0.50 23.72
N ARG A 88 -23.83 0.92 24.34
CA ARG A 88 -23.48 0.52 25.73
C ARG A 88 -23.23 1.72 26.63
N ARG A 89 -24.08 2.73 26.51
CA ARG A 89 -24.24 3.76 27.53
C ARG A 89 -25.73 4.02 27.69
N ASP A 90 -26.36 3.13 28.46
CA ASP A 90 -27.52 3.39 29.29
C ASP A 90 -27.45 2.44 30.49
#